data_AF-A0A5M8NUD2-F1
#
_entry.id   AF-A0A5M8NUD2-F1
#
_cell.length_a   1.000
_cell.length_b   1.000
_cell.length_c   1.000
_cell.angle_alpha   90.00
_cell.angle_beta   90.00
_cell.angle_gamma   90.00
#
_symmetry.space_group_name_H-M   'P 1'
#
loop_
_entity.id
_entity.type
_entity.pdbx_description
1 polymer ?
#
loop_
_entity_poly.entity_id
_entity_poly.type
_entity_poly.pdbx_seq_one_letter_code
_entity_poly.pdbx_strand_id
1 'polypeptide(L)'
;MGYHYARMFRDNVCGGTIKFLQAWAFMACMYLFAALLTAAAHYIYFRYLDDGYILNKYAELLDSSLSADISGLEGYIAQVKEGLEFIRSMTPIEITMQLMSFNVFYCAILALITAPFVRRTKN
;
A
#
# COMPACT_ATOMS: atom_id res chain seq x y z
N MET A 1 13.28 -5.07 3.39
CA MET A 1 13.10 -6.47 2.93
C MET A 1 13.40 -6.68 1.45
N GLY A 2 12.85 -5.90 0.51
CA GLY A 2 13.05 -6.15 -0.94
C GLY A 2 14.51 -6.13 -1.44
N TYR A 3 15.36 -5.26 -0.88
CA TYR A 3 16.80 -5.27 -1.18
C TYR A 3 17.49 -6.61 -0.81
N HIS A 4 17.11 -7.20 0.33
CA HIS A 4 17.70 -8.45 0.80
C HIS A 4 17.33 -9.63 -0.11
N TYR A 5 16.06 -9.72 -0.49
CA TYR A 5 15.58 -10.73 -1.43
C TYR A 5 16.21 -10.58 -2.82
N ALA A 6 16.33 -9.35 -3.31
CA ALA A 6 16.96 -9.10 -4.60
C ALA A 6 18.47 -9.42 -4.59
N ARG A 7 19.16 -9.21 -3.46
CA ARG A 7 20.56 -9.60 -3.27
C ARG A 7 20.72 -11.13 -3.21
N MET A 8 19.85 -11.82 -2.50
CA MET A 8 19.84 -13.28 -2.42
C MET A 8 19.55 -13.92 -3.79
N PHE A 9 18.63 -13.35 -4.58
CA PHE A 9 18.35 -13.79 -5.94
C PHE A 9 19.56 -13.58 -6.88
N ARG A 10 20.24 -12.44 -6.78
CA ARG A 10 21.49 -12.19 -7.51
C ARG A 10 22.57 -13.22 -7.17
N ASP A 11 22.77 -13.49 -5.90
CA ASP A 11 23.89 -14.29 -5.41
C ASP A 11 23.65 -15.80 -5.58
N ASN A 12 22.40 -16.29 -5.42
CA ASN A 12 22.07 -17.71 -5.55
C ASN A 12 21.61 -18.16 -6.95
N VAL A 13 20.96 -17.28 -7.72
CA VAL A 13 20.32 -17.66 -9.00
C VAL A 13 21.03 -17.06 -10.22
N CYS A 14 21.50 -15.80 -10.12
CA CYS A 14 22.17 -15.13 -11.25
C CYS A 14 23.71 -15.21 -11.22
N GLY A 15 24.29 -16.04 -10.35
CA GLY A 15 25.75 -16.25 -10.28
C GLY A 15 26.55 -14.99 -9.93
N GLY A 16 25.97 -14.05 -9.18
CA GLY A 16 26.64 -12.85 -8.67
C GLY A 16 26.56 -11.61 -9.56
N THR A 17 25.95 -11.70 -10.75
CA THR A 17 25.71 -10.56 -11.66
C THR A 17 24.25 -10.50 -12.07
N ILE A 18 23.62 -9.33 -11.96
CA ILE A 18 22.21 -9.13 -12.33
C ILE A 18 22.04 -7.87 -13.16
N LYS A 19 21.41 -8.00 -14.33
CA LYS A 19 21.08 -6.88 -15.21
C LYS A 19 19.96 -6.04 -14.56
N PHE A 20 19.97 -4.74 -14.84
CA PHE A 20 18.96 -3.80 -14.32
C PHE A 20 17.52 -4.27 -14.57
N LEU A 21 17.22 -4.68 -15.81
CA LEU A 21 15.87 -5.08 -16.21
C LEU A 21 15.42 -6.37 -15.50
N GLN A 22 16.34 -7.31 -15.28
CA GLN A 22 16.06 -8.56 -14.55
C GLN A 22 15.83 -8.31 -13.06
N ALA A 23 16.64 -7.45 -12.43
CA ALA A 23 16.46 -7.05 -11.03
C ALA A 23 15.15 -6.28 -10.82
N TRP A 24 14.83 -5.37 -11.73
CA TRP A 24 13.59 -4.59 -11.69
C TRP A 24 12.36 -5.49 -11.88
N ALA A 25 12.34 -6.36 -12.88
CA ALA A 25 11.22 -7.27 -13.13
C ALA A 25 10.98 -8.24 -11.97
N PHE A 26 12.05 -8.77 -11.36
CA PHE A 26 11.96 -9.63 -10.17
C PHE A 26 11.36 -8.88 -8.97
N MET A 27 11.85 -7.67 -8.68
CA MET A 27 11.31 -6.86 -7.58
C MET A 27 9.87 -6.42 -7.85
N ALA A 28 9.55 -6.02 -9.08
CA ALA A 28 8.19 -5.67 -9.47
C ALA A 28 7.22 -6.84 -9.30
N CYS A 29 7.59 -8.05 -9.74
CA CYS A 29 6.78 -9.25 -9.53
C CYS A 29 6.62 -9.57 -8.03
N MET A 30 7.72 -9.55 -7.27
CA MET A 30 7.68 -9.81 -5.83
C MET A 30 6.73 -8.85 -5.11
N TYR A 31 6.82 -7.55 -5.42
CA TYR A 31 5.94 -6.55 -4.83
C TYR A 31 4.49 -6.67 -5.31
N LEU A 32 4.25 -7.07 -6.55
CA LEU A 32 2.91 -7.31 -7.08
C LEU A 32 2.22 -8.47 -6.35
N PHE A 33 2.92 -9.58 -6.12
CA PHE A 33 2.40 -10.69 -5.32
C PHE A 33 2.15 -10.31 -3.86
N ALA A 34 3.06 -9.51 -3.27
CA ALA A 34 2.86 -9.00 -1.91
C ALA A 34 1.64 -8.05 -1.82
N ALA A 35 1.45 -7.18 -2.81
CA ALA A 35 0.31 -6.28 -2.89
C ALA A 35 -1.01 -7.05 -3.05
N LEU A 36 -1.03 -8.10 -3.88
CA LEU A 36 -2.18 -9.00 -4.05
C LEU A 36 -2.54 -9.73 -2.75
N LEU A 37 -1.55 -10.32 -2.07
CA LEU A 37 -1.77 -11.03 -0.81
C LEU A 37 -2.31 -10.08 0.27
N THR A 38 -1.74 -8.86 0.32
CA THR A 38 -2.18 -7.81 1.23
C THR A 38 -3.60 -7.38 0.91
N ALA A 39 -3.95 -7.17 -0.36
CA ALA A 39 -5.30 -6.82 -0.79
C ALA A 39 -6.32 -7.91 -0.45
N ALA A 40 -5.97 -9.19 -0.62
CA ALA A 40 -6.81 -10.31 -0.22
C ALA A 40 -7.07 -10.33 1.30
N ALA A 41 -6.05 -10.08 2.11
CA ALA A 41 -6.20 -9.98 3.57
C ALA A 41 -7.13 -8.82 3.97
N HIS A 42 -6.97 -7.65 3.34
CA HIS A 42 -7.87 -6.50 3.56
C HIS A 42 -9.30 -6.81 3.11
N TYR A 43 -9.49 -7.50 1.99
CA TYR A 43 -10.81 -7.92 1.52
C TYR A 43 -11.50 -8.85 2.53
N ILE A 44 -10.78 -9.84 3.05
CA ILE A 44 -11.33 -10.74 4.07
C ILE A 44 -11.71 -9.95 5.33
N TYR A 45 -10.86 -9.01 5.74
CA TYR A 45 -11.13 -8.14 6.88
C TYR A 45 -12.41 -7.30 6.70
N PHE A 46 -12.49 -6.51 5.63
CA PHE A 46 -13.64 -5.65 5.35
C PHE A 46 -14.93 -6.43 5.07
N ARG A 47 -14.83 -7.63 4.48
CA ARG A 47 -16.00 -8.44 4.11
C ARG A 47 -16.58 -9.23 5.28
N TYR A 48 -15.74 -9.77 6.16
CA TYR A 48 -16.16 -10.73 7.19
C TYR A 48 -16.00 -10.25 8.63
N LEU A 49 -15.05 -9.35 8.91
CA LEU A 49 -14.77 -8.91 10.28
C LEU A 49 -15.28 -7.50 10.57
N ASP A 50 -15.24 -6.59 9.60
CA ASP A 50 -15.40 -5.17 9.92
C ASP A 50 -16.84 -4.81 10.28
N ASP A 51 -17.88 -5.30 9.58
CA ASP A 51 -19.30 -4.96 9.83
C ASP A 51 -19.56 -3.44 10.04
N GLY A 52 -18.66 -2.59 9.50
CA GLY A 52 -18.64 -1.14 9.69
C GLY A 52 -17.96 -0.61 10.96
N TYR A 53 -17.31 -1.45 11.77
CA TYR A 53 -16.66 -1.10 13.05
C TYR A 53 -15.56 -0.04 12.89
N ILE A 54 -14.61 -0.22 11.96
CA ILE A 54 -13.55 0.77 11.73
C ILE A 54 -14.15 2.12 11.31
N LEU A 55 -15.05 2.12 10.32
CA LEU A 55 -15.64 3.37 9.82
C LEU A 55 -16.46 4.09 10.89
N ASN A 56 -17.19 3.33 11.72
CA ASN A 56 -17.93 3.90 12.86
C ASN A 56 -16.99 4.46 13.94
N LYS A 57 -15.86 3.78 14.22
CA LYS A 57 -14.86 4.30 15.16
C LYS A 57 -14.19 5.57 14.66
N TYR A 58 -13.89 5.65 13.36
CA TYR A 58 -13.37 6.88 12.76
C TYR A 58 -14.40 8.02 12.82
N ALA A 59 -15.68 7.74 12.54
CA ALA A 59 -16.76 8.73 12.68
C ALA A 59 -16.89 9.25 14.12
N GLU A 60 -16.84 8.34 15.11
CA GLU A 60 -16.90 8.67 16.54
C GLU A 60 -15.71 9.54 16.99
N LEU A 61 -14.50 9.23 16.53
CA LEU A 61 -13.30 10.03 16.74
C LEU A 61 -13.41 11.42 16.10
N LEU A 62 -13.93 11.50 14.87
CA LEU A 62 -14.14 12.76 14.16
C LEU A 62 -15.15 13.66 14.89
N ASP A 63 -16.29 13.11 15.30
CA ASP A 63 -17.30 13.86 16.06
C ASP A 63 -16.76 14.31 17.44
N SER A 64 -15.93 13.50 18.11
CA SER A 64 -15.27 13.92 19.34
C SER A 64 -14.26 15.06 19.13
N SER A 65 -13.55 15.06 18.01
CA SER A 65 -12.58 16.12 17.67
C SER A 65 -13.24 17.44 17.28
N LEU A 66 -14.44 17.39 16.66
CA LEU A 66 -15.29 18.55 16.40
C LEU A 66 -15.78 19.19 17.70
N SER A 67 -16.14 18.37 18.70
CA SER A 67 -16.60 18.87 19.99
C SER A 67 -15.51 19.55 20.84
N ALA A 68 -14.23 19.37 20.47
CA ALA A 68 -13.09 19.98 21.17
C ALA A 68 -12.73 21.41 20.68
N ASP A 69 -13.47 21.95 19.68
CA ASP A 69 -13.35 23.32 19.14
C ASP A 69 -11.89 23.80 18.99
N ILE A 70 -11.07 23.00 18.30
CA ILE A 70 -9.67 23.35 18.02
C ILE A 70 -9.66 24.30 16.81
N SER A 71 -9.71 25.61 17.10
CA SER A 71 -9.68 26.67 16.09
C SER A 71 -8.55 26.46 15.06
N GLY A 72 -8.90 26.46 13.77
CA GLY A 72 -7.98 26.26 12.64
C GLY A 72 -7.97 24.85 12.02
N LEU A 73 -8.61 23.86 12.65
CA LEU A 73 -8.69 22.50 12.11
C LEU A 73 -10.02 22.17 11.40
N GLU A 74 -11.01 23.07 11.45
CA GLU A 74 -12.35 22.85 10.87
C GLU A 74 -12.32 22.48 9.39
N GLY A 75 -11.51 23.17 8.58
CA GLY A 75 -11.38 22.89 7.14
C GLY A 75 -10.72 21.54 6.84
N TYR A 76 -9.83 21.06 7.72
CA TYR A 76 -9.23 19.73 7.62
C TYR A 76 -10.23 18.64 8.03
N ILE A 77 -10.95 18.87 9.13
CA ILE A 77 -11.99 17.97 9.62
C ILE A 77 -13.10 17.78 8.56
N ALA A 78 -13.53 18.86 7.91
CA ALA A 78 -14.52 18.80 6.83
C ALA A 78 -14.06 17.90 5.67
N GLN A 79 -12.81 18.04 5.22
CA GLN A 79 -12.24 17.20 4.16
C GLN A 79 -12.14 15.73 4.57
N VAL A 80 -11.74 15.45 5.82
CA VAL A 80 -11.66 14.08 6.32
C VAL A 80 -13.06 13.46 6.42
N LYS A 81 -14.07 14.23 6.81
CA LYS A 81 -15.47 13.78 6.87
C LYS A 81 -16.02 13.44 5.48
N GLU A 82 -15.77 14.30 4.49
CA GLU A 82 -16.14 14.04 3.10
C GLU A 82 -15.45 12.78 2.56
N GLY A 83 -14.16 12.59 2.86
CA GLY A 83 -13.43 11.38 2.52
C GLY A 83 -13.99 10.12 3.20
N LEU A 84 -14.45 10.23 4.44
CA LEU A 84 -15.06 9.12 5.17
C LEU A 84 -16.43 8.74 4.59
N GLU A 85 -17.26 9.72 4.24
CA GLU A 85 -18.56 9.48 3.57
C GLU A 85 -18.36 8.86 2.19
N PHE A 86 -17.35 9.30 1.45
CA PHE A 86 -16.96 8.69 0.18
C PHE A 86 -16.55 7.22 0.36
N ILE A 87 -15.73 6.88 1.35
CA ILE A 87 -15.33 5.49 1.62
C ILE A 87 -16.55 4.65 2.08
N ARG A 88 -17.46 5.21 2.87
CA ARG A 88 -18.72 4.53 3.27
C ARG A 88 -19.65 4.26 2.09
N SER A 89 -19.63 5.11 1.06
CA SER A 89 -20.43 4.91 -0.15
C SER A 89 -19.89 3.80 -1.06
N MET A 90 -18.64 3.40 -0.86
CA MET A 90 -18.01 2.33 -1.63
C MET A 90 -18.35 0.96 -1.06
N THR A 91 -18.50 0.01 -1.97
CA THR A 91 -18.55 -1.40 -1.60
C THR A 91 -17.17 -1.85 -1.08
N PRO A 92 -17.12 -2.87 -0.20
CA PRO A 92 -15.85 -3.43 0.27
C PRO A 92 -14.90 -3.87 -0.87
N ILE A 93 -15.47 -4.28 -2.01
CA ILE A 93 -14.71 -4.67 -3.20
C ILE A 93 -14.01 -3.45 -3.81
N GLU A 94 -14.70 -2.32 -3.96
CA GLU A 94 -14.14 -1.09 -4.51
C GLU A 94 -13.02 -0.53 -3.61
N ILE A 95 -13.21 -0.54 -2.28
CA ILE A 95 -12.17 -0.16 -1.32
C ILE A 95 -10.91 -1.00 -1.51
N THR A 96 -11.07 -2.32 -1.65
CA THR A 96 -9.93 -3.23 -1.81
C THR A 96 -9.22 -3.06 -3.15
N MET A 97 -9.97 -2.79 -4.23
CA MET A 97 -9.41 -2.49 -5.55
C MET A 97 -8.62 -1.18 -5.55
N GLN A 98 -9.13 -0.16 -4.86
CA GLN A 98 -8.46 1.12 -4.75
C GLN A 98 -7.17 1.00 -3.90
N LEU A 99 -7.24 0.27 -2.78
CA LEU A 99 -6.06 -0.02 -1.96
C LEU A 99 -5.01 -0.86 -2.70
N MET A 100 -5.45 -1.84 -3.48
CA MET A 100 -4.55 -2.62 -4.36
C MET A 100 -3.85 -1.71 -5.37
N SER A 101 -4.60 -0.80 -6.01
CA SER A 101 -4.05 0.13 -7.01
C SER A 101 -3.00 1.07 -6.39
N PHE A 102 -3.25 1.61 -5.19
CA PHE A 102 -2.26 2.39 -4.46
C PHE A 102 -1.02 1.57 -4.09
N ASN A 103 -1.21 0.35 -3.57
CA ASN A 103 -0.10 -0.52 -3.22
C ASN A 103 0.79 -0.85 -4.42
N VAL A 104 0.20 -1.16 -5.57
CA VAL A 104 0.95 -1.42 -6.81
C VAL A 104 1.68 -0.17 -7.28
N PHE A 105 1.05 1.00 -7.22
CA PHE A 105 1.67 2.26 -7.61
C PHE A 105 2.89 2.61 -6.74
N TYR A 106 2.76 2.56 -5.42
CA TYR A 106 3.87 2.79 -4.50
C TYR A 106 4.98 1.75 -4.66
N CYS A 107 4.61 0.48 -4.86
CA CYS A 107 5.58 -0.59 -5.13
C CYS A 107 6.35 -0.37 -6.43
N ALA A 108 5.71 0.15 -7.47
CA ALA A 108 6.36 0.49 -8.73
C ALA A 108 7.39 1.61 -8.55
N ILE A 109 7.04 2.67 -7.83
CA ILE A 109 7.96 3.78 -7.50
C ILE A 109 9.15 3.26 -6.69
N LEU A 110 8.89 2.47 -5.63
CA LEU A 110 9.94 1.89 -4.79
C LEU A 110 10.85 0.93 -5.59
N ALA A 111 10.28 0.11 -6.47
CA ALA A 111 11.06 -0.78 -7.35
C ALA A 111 11.96 0.01 -8.30
N LEU A 112 11.48 1.14 -8.81
CA LEU A 112 12.23 2.01 -9.72
C LEU A 112 13.41 2.70 -9.01
N ILE A 113 13.21 3.15 -7.77
CA ILE A 113 14.27 3.76 -6.95
C ILE A 113 15.29 2.71 -6.49
N THR A 114 14.86 1.51 -6.14
CA THR A 114 15.74 0.47 -5.55
C THR A 114 16.49 -0.38 -6.58
N ALA A 115 15.96 -0.53 -7.80
CA ALA A 115 16.61 -1.28 -8.89
C ALA A 115 18.04 -0.86 -9.24
N PRO A 116 18.39 0.44 -9.34
CA PRO A 116 19.76 0.85 -9.66
C PRO A 116 20.75 0.48 -8.56
N PHE A 117 20.35 0.50 -7.28
CA PHE A 117 21.24 0.14 -6.15
C PHE A 117 21.53 -1.36 -6.04
N VAL A 118 20.69 -2.21 -6.64
CA VAL A 118 20.86 -3.67 -6.62
C VAL A 118 21.65 -4.18 -7.83
N ARG A 119 21.63 -3.42 -8.94
CA ARG A 119 22.33 -3.76 -10.19
C ARG A 119 23.82 -4.00 -9.92
N ARG A 120 24.34 -5.14 -10.41
CA ARG A 120 25.77 -5.44 -10.41
C ARG A 120 26.14 -6.09 -11.74
N THR A 121 26.96 -5.40 -12.53
CA THR A 121 27.48 -5.87 -13.82
C THR A 121 28.98 -6.14 -13.66
N LYS A 122 29.50 -7.25 -14.18
CA LYS A 122 30.95 -7.45 -14.30
C LYS A 122 31.47 -6.48 -15.36
N ASN A 123 32.53 -5.73 -15.02
CA ASN A 123 33.38 -5.06 -16.01
C ASN A 123 34.15 -6.11 -16.80
#